data_AF-A0A1F4U6M9-F1
#
_entry.id   AF-A0A1F4U6M9-F1
#
_cell.length_a   1.000
_cell.length_b   1.000
_cell.length_c   1.000
_cell.angle_alpha   90.00
_cell.angle_beta   90.00
_cell.angle_gamma   90.00
#
_symmetry.space_group_name_H-M   'P 1'
#
loop_
_entity.id
_entity.type
_entity.pdbx_description
1 polymer ?
#
loop_
_entity_poly.entity_id
_entity_poly.type
_entity_poly.pdbx_seq_one_letter_code
_entity_poly.pdbx_strand_id
1 'polypeptide(L)'
;MKKLLCLILIALFLAGGSFGYALKSKEILNKTNFASYFRDYLGFPYDSHGCLHFSPSDIYLFYKTIPTGTKLVIKSYSDTSPGFIDNSLSFFDSVVMNEEDIKKYTALFKERNTYMVVYPTLSRLYIFVDDRPYVKMYVHPGPRQAYLMLEDVKKGMPLKKDFVTATPTDPGTYHILKKTDHYISPTYSGITQVPFGAVMQKINGIWKYREQMRLVPVPQFIQDDLAQEEGERYYDYFDPAYDKDGKLISIKWVGNDFGKYAVTWTKDGRSKYPELGYCAGPLLFEQYSVVGQIAEILTMPGPSDFDKLVKKSRVFSEYKNTYDFVSTAGREGRLVPEEEAFYRLYNKIPLTSRDKAVLDPRMKRAFEDYTSGSLPKDKRDTLSLYNYLRVYNEALNKQSKWYKKLKDDWSFWGALRENIIDDFNREGIAEGERKKIVEGWINDRLEFRTIK
;
A
#
# COMPACT_ATOMS: atom_id res chain seq x y z
N MET A 1 44.74 35.34 36.72
CA MET A 1 43.30 35.63 36.52
C MET A 1 42.80 35.42 35.09
N LYS A 2 43.42 36.01 34.03
CA LYS A 2 42.95 35.83 32.63
C LYS A 2 42.89 34.37 32.14
N LYS A 3 43.84 33.52 32.54
CA LYS A 3 43.85 32.08 32.16
C LYS A 3 42.72 31.27 32.83
N LEU A 4 42.29 31.65 34.04
CA LEU A 4 41.19 31.00 34.76
C LEU A 4 39.83 31.39 34.17
N LEU A 5 39.69 32.65 33.73
CA LEU A 5 38.48 33.14 33.06
C LEU A 5 38.27 32.48 31.69
N CYS A 6 39.34 32.28 30.90
CA CYS A 6 39.25 31.53 29.64
C CYS A 6 38.86 30.06 29.84
N LEU A 7 39.38 29.40 30.89
CA LEU A 7 39.01 28.03 31.23
C LEU A 7 37.55 27.90 31.65
N ILE A 8 37.01 28.87 32.39
CA ILE A 8 35.60 28.92 32.77
C ILE A 8 34.71 29.22 31.56
N LEU A 9 35.12 30.11 30.65
CA LEU A 9 34.39 30.39 29.41
C LEU A 9 34.40 29.21 28.44
N ILE A 10 35.51 28.48 28.32
CA ILE A 10 35.60 27.23 27.54
C ILE A 10 34.76 26.14 28.19
N ALA A 11 34.77 26.02 29.52
CA ALA A 11 33.91 25.09 30.25
C ALA A 11 32.42 25.46 30.12
N LEU A 12 32.05 26.74 30.05
CA LEU A 12 30.67 27.19 29.78
C LEU A 12 30.26 27.00 28.31
N PHE A 13 31.18 27.14 27.36
CA PHE A 13 30.94 26.83 25.94
C PHE A 13 30.86 25.32 25.67
N LEU A 14 31.58 24.50 26.45
CA LEU A 14 31.53 23.03 26.36
C LEU A 14 30.40 22.43 27.23
N ALA A 15 30.00 23.09 28.31
CA ALA A 15 28.79 22.76 29.10
C ALA A 15 27.50 23.28 28.47
N GLY A 16 27.61 24.21 27.52
CA GLY A 16 26.60 24.46 26.48
C GLY A 16 26.54 23.35 25.43
N GLY A 17 27.16 22.18 25.71
CA GLY A 17 26.86 20.94 25.04
C GLY A 17 25.36 20.79 24.99
N SER A 18 24.83 20.89 23.78
CA SER A 18 23.45 20.66 23.43
C SER A 18 23.01 19.33 24.06
N PHE A 19 22.36 19.41 25.22
CA PHE A 19 21.35 18.44 25.58
C PHE A 19 20.31 18.56 24.47
N GLY A 20 20.52 17.80 23.39
CA GLY A 20 19.54 17.67 22.32
C GLY A 20 18.29 17.14 22.99
N TYR A 21 17.34 18.03 23.26
CA TYR A 21 16.05 17.63 23.80
C TYR A 21 15.46 16.64 22.79
N ALA A 22 15.28 15.40 23.22
CA ALA A 22 14.64 14.39 22.39
C ALA A 22 13.27 14.95 21.96
N LEU A 23 13.04 15.04 20.65
CA LEU A 23 11.78 15.55 20.12
C LEU A 23 10.66 14.59 20.56
N LYS A 24 9.67 15.09 21.30
CA LYS A 24 8.57 14.27 21.82
C LYS A 24 7.83 13.56 20.70
N SER A 25 7.66 14.25 19.57
CA SER A 25 7.08 13.68 18.35
C SER A 25 7.85 12.45 17.87
N LYS A 26 9.18 12.52 17.76
CA LYS A 26 10.03 11.37 17.37
C LYS A 26 9.92 10.22 18.36
N GLU A 27 9.85 10.50 19.66
CA GLU A 27 9.66 9.44 20.67
C GLU A 27 8.33 8.72 20.51
N ILE A 28 7.23 9.46 20.34
CA ILE A 28 5.89 8.90 20.09
C ILE A 28 5.93 8.02 18.84
N LEU A 29 6.54 8.52 17.76
CA LEU A 29 6.64 7.81 16.49
C LEU A 29 7.46 6.51 16.61
N ASN A 30 8.60 6.55 17.31
CA ASN A 30 9.46 5.38 17.53
C ASN A 30 8.81 4.32 18.42
N LYS A 31 7.95 4.72 19.37
CA LYS A 31 7.21 3.80 20.26
C LYS A 31 5.95 3.21 19.61
N THR A 32 5.50 3.75 18.48
CA THR A 32 4.25 3.32 17.82
C THR A 32 4.51 2.25 16.75
N ASN A 33 3.63 1.26 16.68
CA ASN A 33 3.62 0.25 15.62
C ASN A 33 2.85 0.76 14.39
N PHE A 34 3.51 1.54 13.55
CA PHE A 34 2.90 2.10 12.34
C PHE A 34 2.45 1.03 11.34
N ALA A 35 3.17 -0.09 11.24
CA ALA A 35 2.81 -1.19 10.36
C ALA A 35 1.38 -1.71 10.66
N SER A 36 1.04 -1.91 11.93
CA SER A 36 -0.30 -2.34 12.33
C SER A 36 -1.37 -1.28 12.03
N TYR A 37 -1.09 0.00 12.22
CA TYR A 37 -2.03 1.08 11.88
C TYR A 37 -2.32 1.10 10.38
N PHE A 38 -1.26 1.08 9.56
CA PHE A 38 -1.38 1.18 8.11
C PHE A 38 -1.96 -0.07 7.47
N ARG A 39 -1.75 -1.26 8.05
CA ARG A 39 -2.48 -2.47 7.63
C ARG A 39 -3.99 -2.24 7.71
N ASP A 40 -4.48 -1.68 8.81
CA ASP A 40 -5.91 -1.46 9.04
C ASP A 40 -6.46 -0.31 8.16
N TYR A 41 -5.64 0.72 7.89
CA TYR A 41 -5.98 1.81 6.98
C TYR A 41 -6.08 1.39 5.52
N LEU A 42 -5.13 0.59 5.06
CA LEU A 42 -5.00 0.24 3.65
C LEU A 42 -5.96 -0.89 3.25
N GLY A 43 -6.13 -1.94 4.05
CA GLY A 43 -6.87 -3.12 3.60
C GLY A 43 -6.34 -3.74 2.29
N PHE A 44 -7.11 -4.63 1.67
CA PHE A 44 -6.72 -5.37 0.44
C PHE A 44 -7.89 -5.56 -0.54
N PRO A 45 -8.16 -4.62 -1.46
CA PRO A 45 -9.16 -4.80 -2.51
C PRO A 45 -8.57 -5.28 -3.85
N TYR A 46 -7.26 -5.52 -3.92
CA TYR A 46 -6.58 -5.83 -5.19
C TYR A 46 -6.60 -7.32 -5.48
N ASP A 47 -7.24 -7.69 -6.58
CA ASP A 47 -7.22 -9.06 -7.09
C ASP A 47 -5.81 -9.50 -7.48
N SER A 48 -5.57 -10.80 -7.40
CA SER A 48 -4.31 -11.41 -7.81
C SER A 48 -4.45 -12.30 -9.03
N HIS A 49 -3.45 -12.25 -9.91
CA HIS A 49 -3.29 -13.15 -11.05
C HIS A 49 -2.81 -14.56 -10.65
N GLY A 50 -3.24 -15.09 -9.50
CA GLY A 50 -2.79 -16.36 -8.95
C GLY A 50 -1.56 -16.28 -8.04
N CYS A 51 -0.88 -15.13 -8.01
CA CYS A 51 0.21 -14.86 -7.09
C CYS A 51 -0.29 -14.72 -5.63
N LEU A 52 0.65 -14.56 -4.69
CA LEU A 52 0.30 -14.19 -3.30
C LEU A 52 0.59 -12.71 -3.08
N HIS A 53 -0.44 -11.91 -2.85
CA HIS A 53 -0.27 -10.50 -2.51
C HIS A 53 -0.19 -10.31 -0.99
N PHE A 54 0.66 -9.37 -0.57
CA PHE A 54 0.91 -9.06 0.83
C PHE A 54 0.77 -7.55 1.08
N SER A 55 0.62 -7.17 2.35
CA SER A 55 0.78 -5.77 2.73
C SER A 55 2.21 -5.28 2.54
N PRO A 56 2.41 -3.96 2.38
CA PRO A 56 3.76 -3.39 2.32
C PRO A 56 4.65 -3.84 3.49
N SER A 57 4.10 -3.87 4.71
CA SER A 57 4.83 -4.29 5.91
C SER A 57 5.04 -5.80 5.94
N ASP A 58 4.03 -6.59 5.59
CA ASP A 58 4.14 -8.05 5.53
C ASP A 58 5.20 -8.49 4.52
N ILE A 59 5.18 -7.96 3.28
CA ILE A 59 6.18 -8.34 2.27
C ILE A 59 7.58 -7.88 2.67
N TYR A 60 7.69 -6.72 3.33
CA TYR A 60 8.98 -6.25 3.85
C TYR A 60 9.53 -7.22 4.90
N LEU A 61 8.72 -7.64 5.87
CA LEU A 61 9.11 -8.60 6.89
C LEU A 61 9.45 -9.97 6.30
N PHE A 62 8.65 -10.46 5.34
CA PHE A 62 8.94 -11.69 4.61
C PHE A 62 10.32 -11.57 3.92
N TYR A 63 10.49 -10.52 3.12
CA TYR A 63 11.73 -10.24 2.39
C TYR A 63 12.95 -10.17 3.33
N LYS A 64 12.83 -9.53 4.49
CA LYS A 64 13.93 -9.34 5.43
C LYS A 64 14.26 -10.58 6.26
N THR A 65 13.27 -11.33 6.71
CA THR A 65 13.45 -12.32 7.77
C THR A 65 13.46 -13.78 7.31
N ILE A 66 12.77 -14.12 6.22
CA ILE A 66 12.70 -15.51 5.75
C ILE A 66 13.88 -15.81 4.81
N PRO A 67 14.67 -16.88 5.06
CA PRO A 67 15.77 -17.24 4.20
C PRO A 67 15.31 -17.90 2.89
N THR A 68 16.14 -17.80 1.85
CA THR A 68 16.05 -18.65 0.66
C THR A 68 16.14 -20.13 1.05
N GLY A 69 15.52 -21.03 0.30
CA GLY A 69 15.43 -22.46 0.57
C GLY A 69 14.27 -22.86 1.48
N THR A 70 13.74 -21.92 2.28
CA THR A 70 12.61 -22.16 3.20
C THR A 70 11.44 -22.82 2.47
N LYS A 71 10.93 -23.91 3.04
CA LYS A 71 9.79 -24.64 2.50
C LYS A 71 8.51 -23.81 2.63
N LEU A 72 7.73 -23.74 1.56
CA LEU A 72 6.42 -23.11 1.49
C LEU A 72 5.39 -24.13 1.01
N VAL A 73 4.35 -24.37 1.79
CA VAL A 73 3.25 -25.26 1.43
C VAL A 73 2.01 -24.42 1.16
N ILE A 74 1.48 -24.46 -0.07
CA ILE A 74 0.22 -23.83 -0.42
C ILE A 74 -0.87 -24.91 -0.41
N LYS A 75 -1.88 -24.72 0.44
CA LYS A 75 -3.02 -25.62 0.60
C LYS A 75 -4.05 -25.42 -0.50
N SER A 76 -4.91 -26.43 -0.68
CA SER A 76 -6.03 -26.34 -1.63
C SER A 76 -7.08 -25.35 -1.14
N TYR A 77 -7.89 -24.79 -2.05
CA TYR A 77 -9.07 -24.01 -1.68
C TYR A 77 -10.18 -24.84 -1.01
N SER A 78 -10.04 -26.16 -0.94
CA SER A 78 -10.89 -27.04 -0.12
C SER A 78 -10.46 -27.05 1.36
N ASP A 79 -9.23 -26.67 1.67
CA ASP A 79 -8.70 -26.69 3.04
C ASP A 79 -9.12 -25.41 3.77
N THR A 80 -10.06 -25.52 4.69
CA THR A 80 -10.68 -24.38 5.39
C THR A 80 -10.26 -24.24 6.85
N SER A 81 -9.34 -25.08 7.33
CA SER A 81 -8.88 -25.06 8.72
C SER A 81 -7.40 -25.40 8.83
N PRO A 82 -6.64 -24.67 9.68
CA PRO A 82 -5.22 -24.92 9.85
C PRO A 82 -4.91 -26.01 10.89
N GLY A 83 -5.92 -26.56 11.57
CA GLY A 83 -5.73 -27.61 12.57
C GLY A 83 -5.24 -27.12 13.95
N PHE A 84 -5.21 -25.81 14.18
CA PHE A 84 -4.93 -25.15 15.45
C PHE A 84 -5.79 -23.90 15.62
N ILE A 85 -5.77 -23.30 16.81
CA ILE A 85 -6.55 -22.10 17.13
C ILE A 85 -5.89 -20.88 16.48
N ASP A 86 -6.42 -20.40 15.36
CA ASP A 86 -5.85 -19.26 14.63
C ASP A 86 -5.69 -18.00 15.51
N ASN A 87 -6.67 -17.71 16.36
CA ASN A 87 -6.71 -16.51 17.19
C ASN A 87 -5.62 -16.46 18.28
N SER A 88 -4.94 -17.58 18.58
CA SER A 88 -3.85 -17.58 19.56
C SER A 88 -2.52 -17.07 18.98
N LEU A 89 -2.42 -16.92 17.66
CA LEU A 89 -1.21 -16.43 17.00
C LEU A 89 -1.31 -14.94 16.72
N SER A 90 -0.24 -14.22 17.04
CA SER A 90 -0.11 -12.81 16.68
C SER A 90 0.24 -12.65 15.19
N PHE A 91 -0.24 -11.55 14.60
CA PHE A 91 0.23 -11.13 13.28
C PHE A 91 1.68 -10.66 13.36
N PHE A 92 2.46 -10.96 12.32
CA PHE A 92 3.91 -10.76 12.35
C PHE A 92 4.27 -9.27 12.44
N ASP A 93 3.59 -8.42 11.67
CA ASP A 93 3.70 -6.95 11.73
C ASP A 93 3.35 -6.36 13.10
N SER A 94 2.60 -7.08 13.93
CA SER A 94 2.13 -6.63 15.24
C SER A 94 3.12 -6.94 16.36
N VAL A 95 4.07 -7.85 16.11
CA VAL A 95 5.11 -8.27 17.08
C VAL A 95 6.52 -7.82 16.69
N VAL A 96 6.66 -7.06 15.60
CA VAL A 96 7.90 -6.41 15.17
C VAL A 96 7.71 -4.91 15.34
N MET A 97 8.61 -4.25 16.07
CA MET A 97 8.57 -2.81 16.28
C MET A 97 9.71 -2.08 15.57
N ASN A 98 10.87 -2.73 15.43
CA ASN A 98 12.08 -2.06 14.98
C ASN A 98 13.08 -3.01 14.28
N GLU A 99 14.21 -2.45 13.85
CA GLU A 99 15.28 -3.22 13.20
C GLU A 99 15.93 -4.29 14.11
N GLU A 100 15.89 -4.12 15.43
CA GLU A 100 16.42 -5.13 16.37
C GLU A 100 15.53 -6.37 16.41
N ASP A 101 14.20 -6.19 16.38
CA ASP A 101 13.25 -7.29 16.23
C ASP A 101 13.47 -8.02 14.90
N ILE A 102 13.67 -7.28 13.80
CA ILE A 102 13.97 -7.89 12.49
C ILE A 102 15.25 -8.74 12.58
N LYS A 103 16.30 -8.25 13.23
CA LYS A 103 17.54 -9.03 13.45
C LYS A 103 17.27 -10.28 14.28
N LYS A 104 16.48 -10.17 15.35
CA LYS A 104 16.05 -11.30 16.19
C LYS A 104 15.31 -12.35 15.37
N TYR A 105 14.31 -11.97 14.57
CA TYR A 105 13.55 -12.93 13.75
C TYR A 105 14.40 -13.52 12.61
N THR A 106 15.33 -12.76 12.04
CA THR A 106 16.31 -13.27 11.07
C THR A 106 17.26 -14.30 11.70
N ALA A 107 17.59 -14.14 12.99
CA ALA A 107 18.36 -15.10 13.76
C ALA A 107 17.56 -16.34 14.15
N LEU A 108 16.24 -16.21 14.36
CA LEU A 108 15.34 -17.31 14.70
C LEU A 108 14.96 -18.16 13.48
N PHE A 109 14.57 -17.52 12.38
CA PHE A 109 14.10 -18.19 11.18
C PHE A 109 15.28 -18.70 10.35
N LYS A 110 15.41 -20.04 10.27
CA LYS A 110 16.43 -20.74 9.49
C LYS A 110 15.78 -21.76 8.57
N GLU A 111 16.38 -21.97 7.39
CA GLU A 111 15.90 -22.94 6.40
C GLU A 111 15.59 -24.32 7.01
N ARG A 112 16.46 -24.80 7.91
CA ARG A 112 16.36 -26.13 8.51
C ARG A 112 15.23 -26.31 9.53
N ASN A 113 14.73 -25.22 10.13
CA ASN A 113 13.75 -25.28 11.21
C ASN A 113 12.49 -24.46 10.95
N THR A 114 12.45 -23.74 9.84
CA THR A 114 11.37 -22.85 9.48
C THR A 114 10.69 -23.37 8.22
N TYR A 115 9.36 -23.39 8.24
CA TYR A 115 8.56 -23.56 7.04
C TYR A 115 7.30 -22.72 7.12
N MET A 116 6.67 -22.51 5.97
CA MET A 116 5.47 -21.70 5.85
C MET A 116 4.32 -22.50 5.28
N VAL A 117 3.10 -22.19 5.72
CA VAL A 117 1.88 -22.79 5.17
C VAL A 117 0.89 -21.69 4.83
N VAL A 118 0.45 -21.65 3.58
CA VAL A 118 -0.58 -20.74 3.08
C VAL A 118 -1.90 -21.47 2.98
N TYR A 119 -2.94 -20.88 3.55
CA TYR A 119 -4.32 -21.31 3.40
C TYR A 119 -5.07 -20.26 2.58
N PRO A 120 -5.24 -20.48 1.26
CA PRO A 120 -5.88 -19.49 0.39
C PRO A 120 -7.30 -19.13 0.83
N THR A 121 -8.05 -20.09 1.37
CA THR A 121 -9.42 -19.88 1.86
C THR A 121 -9.51 -18.94 3.06
N LEU A 122 -8.46 -18.89 3.88
CA LEU A 122 -8.38 -18.10 5.10
C LEU A 122 -7.69 -16.75 4.85
N SER A 123 -7.09 -16.56 3.68
CA SER A 123 -6.21 -15.42 3.40
C SER A 123 -5.12 -15.28 4.46
N ARG A 124 -4.50 -16.42 4.82
CA ARG A 124 -3.45 -16.51 5.85
C ARG A 124 -2.23 -17.27 5.37
N LEU A 125 -1.07 -16.73 5.75
CA LEU A 125 0.20 -17.44 5.77
C LEU A 125 0.61 -17.65 7.23
N TYR A 126 1.00 -18.86 7.59
CA TYR A 126 1.53 -19.21 8.89
C TYR A 126 3.01 -19.54 8.79
N ILE A 127 3.82 -18.97 9.70
CA ILE A 127 5.23 -19.30 9.84
C ILE A 127 5.36 -20.28 11.00
N PHE A 128 6.00 -21.41 10.75
CA PHE A 128 6.30 -22.43 11.74
C PHE A 128 7.79 -22.42 12.07
N VAL A 129 8.12 -22.63 13.33
CA VAL A 129 9.49 -22.82 13.82
C VAL A 129 9.51 -24.09 14.67
N ASP A 130 10.40 -25.03 14.34
CA ASP A 130 10.50 -26.33 15.01
C ASP A 130 9.12 -27.05 15.10
N ASP A 131 8.41 -27.11 13.96
CA ASP A 131 7.07 -27.69 13.79
C ASP A 131 5.95 -27.07 14.64
N ARG A 132 6.19 -25.88 15.22
CA ARG A 132 5.17 -25.15 15.99
C ARG A 132 4.75 -23.88 15.27
N PRO A 133 3.43 -23.59 15.17
CA PRO A 133 2.99 -22.34 14.58
C PRO A 133 3.46 -21.18 15.46
N TYR A 134 4.08 -20.19 14.84
CA TYR A 134 4.82 -19.15 15.56
C TYR A 134 4.20 -17.76 15.37
N VAL A 135 4.03 -17.32 14.12
CA VAL A 135 3.32 -16.08 13.76
C VAL A 135 2.50 -16.28 12.50
N LYS A 136 1.56 -15.35 12.24
CA LYS A 136 0.76 -15.35 11.01
C LYS A 136 0.85 -14.03 10.26
N MET A 137 0.53 -14.06 8.97
CA MET A 137 0.50 -12.90 8.08
C MET A 137 -0.77 -12.92 7.26
N TYR A 138 -1.25 -11.73 6.88
CA TYR A 138 -2.27 -11.64 5.84
C TYR A 138 -1.64 -11.96 4.49
N VAL A 139 -2.40 -12.68 3.66
CA VAL A 139 -2.04 -12.91 2.27
C VAL A 139 -3.31 -12.92 1.44
N HIS A 140 -3.28 -12.28 0.28
CA HIS A 140 -4.37 -12.28 -0.68
C HIS A 140 -3.99 -13.20 -1.85
N PRO A 141 -4.51 -14.43 -1.89
CA PRO A 141 -4.24 -15.35 -2.99
C PRO A 141 -5.07 -14.98 -4.23
N GLY A 142 -4.85 -15.70 -5.32
CA GLY A 142 -5.70 -15.64 -6.50
C GLY A 142 -7.18 -16.00 -6.20
N PRO A 143 -8.09 -15.73 -7.13
CA PRO A 143 -9.49 -16.06 -6.96
C PRO A 143 -9.77 -17.57 -7.04
N ARG A 144 -10.81 -18.06 -6.37
CA ARG A 144 -11.24 -19.47 -6.44
C ARG A 144 -11.66 -19.94 -7.84
N GLN A 145 -12.09 -19.01 -8.68
CA GLN A 145 -12.53 -19.27 -10.05
C GLN A 145 -11.84 -18.29 -10.98
N ALA A 146 -11.40 -18.78 -12.13
CA ALA A 146 -10.74 -17.93 -13.10
C ALA A 146 -11.70 -16.94 -13.76
N TYR A 147 -11.26 -15.70 -13.96
CA TYR A 147 -11.95 -14.66 -14.74
C TYR A 147 -10.94 -13.71 -15.37
N LEU A 148 -11.38 -12.97 -16.40
CA LEU A 148 -10.58 -11.90 -16.98
C LEU A 148 -10.77 -10.64 -16.14
N MET A 149 -9.70 -10.03 -15.67
CA MET A 149 -9.80 -8.75 -14.98
C MET A 149 -10.21 -7.67 -16.00
N LEU A 150 -11.11 -6.77 -15.59
CA LEU A 150 -11.54 -5.64 -16.42
C LEU A 150 -10.81 -4.39 -15.95
N GLU A 151 -10.27 -3.63 -16.89
CA GLU A 151 -9.59 -2.36 -16.61
C GLU A 151 -10.61 -1.21 -16.52
N ASP A 152 -11.57 -1.19 -17.44
CA ASP A 152 -12.57 -0.13 -17.56
C ASP A 152 -13.88 -0.69 -18.11
N VAL A 153 -15.01 -0.21 -17.58
CA VAL A 153 -16.36 -0.59 -18.01
C VAL A 153 -17.19 0.67 -18.25
N LYS A 154 -17.25 1.12 -19.50
CA LYS A 154 -18.06 2.27 -19.91
C LYS A 154 -19.28 1.86 -20.71
N LYS A 155 -20.40 2.54 -20.44
CA LYS A 155 -21.67 2.32 -21.13
C LYS A 155 -21.51 2.44 -22.66
N GLY A 156 -21.84 1.37 -23.36
CA GLY A 156 -21.81 1.32 -24.83
C GLY A 156 -20.42 1.16 -25.44
N MET A 157 -19.35 1.11 -24.63
CA MET A 157 -17.98 0.86 -25.10
C MET A 157 -17.63 -0.63 -25.00
N PRO A 158 -16.69 -1.14 -25.83
CA PRO A 158 -16.12 -2.47 -25.63
C PRO A 158 -15.51 -2.62 -24.23
N LEU A 159 -15.61 -3.81 -23.65
CA LEU A 159 -14.95 -4.10 -22.37
C LEU A 159 -13.44 -4.11 -22.57
N LYS A 160 -12.71 -3.31 -21.80
CA LYS A 160 -11.25 -3.38 -21.74
C LYS A 160 -10.87 -4.45 -20.72
N LYS A 161 -10.10 -5.43 -21.15
CA LYS A 161 -9.74 -6.61 -20.37
C LYS A 161 -8.22 -6.65 -20.20
N ASP A 162 -7.75 -7.01 -19.02
CA ASP A 162 -6.37 -7.43 -18.83
C ASP A 162 -6.13 -8.64 -19.75
N PHE A 163 -4.94 -8.68 -20.35
CA PHE A 163 -4.52 -9.77 -21.22
C PHE A 163 -4.13 -11.02 -20.40
N VAL A 164 -3.93 -10.88 -19.08
CA VAL A 164 -3.70 -11.98 -18.13
C VAL A 164 -5.00 -12.34 -17.43
N THR A 165 -5.26 -13.63 -17.33
CA THR A 165 -6.42 -14.17 -16.58
C THR A 165 -6.07 -14.26 -15.11
N ALA A 166 -6.95 -13.79 -14.23
CA ALA A 166 -6.83 -14.08 -12.81
C ALA A 166 -7.21 -15.53 -12.55
N THR A 167 -6.32 -16.30 -11.93
CA THR A 167 -6.49 -17.74 -11.67
C THR A 167 -6.32 -18.08 -10.20
N PRO A 168 -6.82 -19.23 -9.73
CA PRO A 168 -6.50 -19.72 -8.38
C PRO A 168 -5.00 -19.80 -8.16
N THR A 169 -4.57 -19.53 -6.92
CA THR A 169 -3.19 -19.84 -6.52
C THR A 169 -3.00 -21.35 -6.49
N ASP A 170 -1.95 -21.82 -7.16
CA ASP A 170 -1.69 -23.25 -7.30
C ASP A 170 -1.28 -23.88 -5.96
N PRO A 171 -1.94 -24.97 -5.53
CA PRO A 171 -1.52 -25.72 -4.36
C PRO A 171 -0.25 -26.53 -4.64
N GLY A 172 0.56 -26.75 -3.61
CA GLY A 172 1.77 -27.53 -3.73
C GLY A 172 2.79 -27.28 -2.63
N THR A 173 3.91 -27.99 -2.72
CA THR A 173 5.10 -27.71 -1.91
C THR A 173 6.13 -27.03 -2.80
N TYR A 174 6.64 -25.91 -2.31
CA TYR A 174 7.57 -25.01 -2.97
C TYR A 174 8.73 -24.68 -2.03
N HIS A 175 9.76 -24.06 -2.59
CA HIS A 175 10.90 -23.51 -1.84
C HIS A 175 11.16 -22.08 -2.28
N ILE A 176 11.41 -21.20 -1.31
CA ILE A 176 11.80 -19.81 -1.59
C ILE A 176 13.07 -19.81 -2.42
N LEU A 177 13.02 -19.20 -3.60
CA LEU A 177 14.11 -19.19 -4.58
C LEU A 177 14.94 -17.92 -4.47
N LYS A 178 14.30 -16.76 -4.56
CA LYS A 178 14.99 -15.47 -4.60
C LYS A 178 14.14 -14.39 -3.95
N LYS A 179 14.83 -13.39 -3.44
CA LYS A 179 14.25 -12.16 -2.91
C LYS A 179 14.84 -10.99 -3.70
N THR A 180 14.03 -10.05 -4.11
CA THR A 180 14.48 -8.86 -4.85
C THR A 180 13.67 -7.63 -4.43
N ASP A 181 14.34 -6.49 -4.43
CA ASP A 181 13.75 -5.16 -4.23
C ASP A 181 13.41 -4.46 -5.57
N HIS A 182 13.51 -5.19 -6.68
CA HIS A 182 13.17 -4.74 -8.02
C HIS A 182 12.92 -5.94 -8.93
N TYR A 183 11.68 -6.45 -8.91
CA TYR A 183 11.28 -7.54 -9.80
C TYR A 183 11.02 -7.01 -11.22
N ILE A 184 11.69 -7.60 -12.20
CA ILE A 184 11.46 -7.33 -13.62
C ILE A 184 10.63 -8.49 -14.18
N SER A 185 9.38 -8.18 -14.54
CA SER A 185 8.47 -9.18 -15.08
C SER A 185 8.77 -9.39 -16.57
N PRO A 186 8.91 -10.63 -17.05
CA PRO A 186 9.00 -10.89 -18.48
C PRO A 186 7.74 -10.42 -19.23
N THR A 187 6.58 -10.60 -18.60
CA THR A 187 5.25 -10.26 -19.16
C THR A 187 5.00 -8.75 -19.16
N TYR A 188 5.39 -8.07 -18.07
CA TYR A 188 5.19 -6.63 -17.88
C TYR A 188 6.53 -5.87 -17.95
N SER A 189 7.42 -6.29 -18.85
CA SER A 189 8.81 -5.82 -18.89
C SER A 189 8.93 -4.33 -19.13
N GLY A 190 8.01 -3.73 -19.90
CA GLY A 190 7.98 -2.29 -20.15
C GLY A 190 7.92 -1.48 -18.85
N ILE A 191 6.91 -1.74 -18.02
CA ILE A 191 6.61 -0.98 -16.81
C ILE A 191 7.47 -1.37 -15.59
N THR A 192 8.06 -2.56 -15.61
CA THR A 192 8.88 -3.07 -14.49
C THR A 192 10.37 -2.76 -14.61
N GLN A 193 10.83 -2.21 -15.75
CA GLN A 193 12.21 -1.76 -15.91
C GLN A 193 12.60 -0.66 -14.94
N VAL A 194 11.69 0.27 -14.66
CA VAL A 194 11.92 1.34 -13.68
C VAL A 194 11.53 0.83 -12.29
N PRO A 195 12.43 0.88 -11.29
CA PRO A 195 12.09 0.47 -9.93
C PRO A 195 10.98 1.34 -9.35
N PHE A 196 10.10 0.74 -8.55
CA PHE A 196 9.10 1.50 -7.79
C PHE A 196 9.78 2.60 -6.96
N GLY A 197 9.25 3.83 -7.01
CA GLY A 197 9.76 4.97 -6.27
C GLY A 197 11.06 5.57 -6.81
N ALA A 198 11.55 5.10 -7.96
CA ALA A 198 12.71 5.70 -8.62
C ALA A 198 12.44 7.17 -8.93
N VAL A 199 13.37 8.05 -8.52
CA VAL A 199 13.31 9.47 -8.84
C VAL A 199 13.71 9.66 -10.30
N MET A 200 12.77 10.12 -11.10
CA MET A 200 12.93 10.48 -12.50
C MET A 200 13.17 11.99 -12.58
N GLN A 201 14.18 12.40 -13.33
CA GLN A 201 14.59 13.80 -13.49
C GLN A 201 14.74 14.13 -14.96
N LYS A 202 14.34 15.34 -15.35
CA LYS A 202 14.47 15.81 -16.73
C LYS A 202 15.86 16.41 -16.95
N ILE A 203 16.73 15.68 -17.65
CA ILE A 203 18.13 16.05 -17.90
C ILE A 203 18.35 16.18 -19.41
N ASN A 204 18.72 17.37 -19.86
CA ASN A 204 18.90 17.70 -21.29
C ASN A 204 17.68 17.32 -22.14
N GLY A 205 16.48 17.61 -21.63
CA GLY A 205 15.21 17.32 -22.31
C GLY A 205 14.68 15.89 -22.18
N ILE A 206 15.49 14.95 -21.68
CA ILE A 206 15.16 13.53 -21.58
C ILE A 206 14.91 13.15 -20.12
N TRP A 207 13.85 12.40 -19.85
CA TRP A 207 13.61 11.84 -18.52
C TRP A 207 14.58 10.69 -18.24
N LYS A 208 15.32 10.80 -17.15
CA LYS A 208 16.28 9.80 -16.70
C LYS A 208 16.03 9.45 -15.25
N TYR A 209 16.33 8.22 -14.87
CA TYR A 209 16.37 7.82 -13.48
C TYR A 209 17.75 7.28 -13.13
N ARG A 210 18.05 7.24 -11.84
CA ARG A 210 19.30 6.68 -11.35
C ARG A 210 19.14 5.17 -11.17
N GLU A 211 19.88 4.40 -11.95
CA GLU A 211 20.09 2.99 -11.74
C GLU A 211 21.50 2.81 -11.18
N GLN A 212 21.60 2.46 -9.89
CA GLN A 212 22.86 2.42 -9.15
C GLN A 212 23.60 3.78 -9.21
N MET A 213 24.72 3.85 -9.95
CA MET A 213 25.53 5.05 -10.14
C MET A 213 25.38 5.66 -11.55
N ARG A 214 24.51 5.11 -12.40
CA ARG A 214 24.32 5.54 -13.78
C ARG A 214 22.96 6.23 -13.95
N LEU A 215 22.93 7.21 -14.83
CA LEU A 215 21.69 7.84 -15.29
C LEU A 215 21.23 7.14 -16.56
N VAL A 216 20.09 6.47 -16.48
CA VAL A 216 19.52 5.68 -17.58
C VAL A 216 18.24 6.38 -18.05
N PRO A 217 17.99 6.49 -19.37
CA PRO A 217 16.72 7.01 -19.85
C PRO A 217 15.56 6.14 -19.37
N VAL A 218 14.45 6.77 -18.99
CA VAL A 218 13.21 6.02 -18.76
C VAL A 218 12.70 5.48 -20.10
N PRO A 219 11.98 4.34 -20.12
CA PRO A 219 11.36 3.81 -21.32
C PRO A 219 10.51 4.84 -22.09
N GLN A 220 10.46 4.73 -23.41
CA GLN A 220 9.83 5.75 -24.27
C GLN A 220 8.36 6.00 -23.91
N PHE A 221 7.59 4.95 -23.60
CA PHE A 221 6.18 5.10 -23.24
C PHE A 221 5.98 5.93 -21.94
N ILE A 222 6.94 5.91 -21.00
CA ILE A 222 6.91 6.78 -19.81
C ILE A 222 7.24 8.21 -20.21
N GLN A 223 8.17 8.41 -21.16
CA GLN A 223 8.48 9.75 -21.67
C GLN A 223 7.29 10.37 -22.40
N ASP A 224 6.62 9.58 -23.23
CA ASP A 224 5.43 9.98 -23.97
C ASP A 224 4.31 10.35 -22.98
N ASP A 225 4.10 9.53 -21.95
CA ASP A 225 3.11 9.80 -20.91
C ASP A 225 3.44 11.07 -20.10
N LEU A 226 4.70 11.27 -19.70
CA LEU A 226 5.16 12.49 -19.01
C LEU A 226 5.15 13.75 -19.89
N ALA A 227 4.99 13.60 -21.22
CA ALA A 227 4.79 14.72 -22.13
C ALA A 227 3.33 15.17 -22.20
N GLN A 228 2.40 14.35 -21.72
CA GLN A 228 0.97 14.69 -21.61
C GLN A 228 0.71 15.64 -20.43
N GLU A 229 -0.43 16.35 -20.52
CA GLU A 229 -0.96 17.11 -19.38
C GLU A 229 -1.26 16.16 -18.21
N GLU A 230 -1.14 16.64 -16.98
CA GLU A 230 -1.25 15.81 -15.77
C GLU A 230 -2.56 15.00 -15.69
N GLY A 231 -3.69 15.57 -16.12
CA GLY A 231 -4.99 14.89 -16.14
C GLY A 231 -5.19 13.88 -17.27
N GLU A 232 -4.30 13.86 -18.26
CA GLU A 232 -4.35 12.98 -19.43
C GLU A 232 -3.33 11.83 -19.34
N ARG A 233 -2.53 11.80 -18.26
CA ARG A 233 -1.55 10.74 -18.03
C ARG A 233 -2.25 9.41 -17.76
N TYR A 234 -1.71 8.35 -18.33
CA TYR A 234 -2.18 6.99 -18.12
C TYR A 234 -1.62 6.38 -16.84
N TYR A 235 -0.36 6.69 -16.50
CA TYR A 235 0.29 6.15 -15.31
C TYR A 235 0.26 7.13 -14.13
N ASP A 236 0.33 6.55 -12.93
CA ASP A 236 0.47 7.31 -11.71
C ASP A 236 1.93 7.69 -11.42
N TYR A 237 2.08 8.86 -10.81
CA TYR A 237 3.34 9.41 -10.37
C TYR A 237 3.15 10.22 -9.08
N PHE A 238 4.22 10.42 -8.31
CA PHE A 238 4.14 11.13 -7.03
C PHE A 238 5.39 11.94 -6.71
N ASP A 239 5.33 12.73 -5.64
CA ASP A 239 6.39 13.66 -5.22
C ASP A 239 6.91 14.55 -6.37
N PRO A 240 6.03 15.25 -7.11
CA PRO A 240 6.48 16.16 -8.15
C PRO A 240 7.27 17.31 -7.52
N ALA A 241 8.44 17.61 -8.07
CA ALA A 241 9.20 18.79 -7.75
C ALA A 241 9.22 19.71 -8.97
N TYR A 242 8.92 20.99 -8.73
CA TYR A 242 8.90 22.03 -9.74
C TYR A 242 10.04 23.00 -9.48
N ASP A 243 10.59 23.56 -10.55
CA ASP A 243 11.49 24.70 -10.44
C ASP A 243 10.74 26.01 -10.13
N LYS A 244 11.49 27.11 -10.06
CA LYS A 244 10.94 28.44 -9.74
C LYS A 244 9.93 28.95 -10.77
N ASP A 245 10.01 28.44 -12.00
CA ASP A 245 9.14 28.81 -13.12
C ASP A 245 7.92 27.88 -13.22
N GLY A 246 7.75 26.98 -12.24
CA GLY A 246 6.63 26.04 -12.18
C GLY A 246 6.77 24.85 -13.14
N LYS A 247 7.96 24.60 -13.69
CA LYS A 247 8.20 23.46 -14.58
C LYS A 247 8.60 22.23 -13.78
N LEU A 248 7.98 21.10 -14.10
CA LEU A 248 8.28 19.81 -13.46
C LEU A 248 9.73 19.38 -13.77
N ILE A 249 10.55 19.23 -12.73
CA ILE A 249 11.96 18.84 -12.82
C ILE A 249 12.25 17.44 -12.29
N SER A 250 11.43 16.95 -11.35
CA SER A 250 11.51 15.56 -10.90
C SER A 250 10.17 15.00 -10.46
N ILE A 251 10.03 13.69 -10.55
CA ILE A 251 8.86 12.95 -10.06
C ILE A 251 9.28 11.52 -9.71
N LYS A 252 8.50 10.81 -8.90
CA LYS A 252 8.74 9.40 -8.56
C LYS A 252 7.77 8.47 -9.30
N TRP A 253 8.31 7.32 -9.72
CA TRP A 253 7.59 6.30 -10.48
C TRP A 253 6.71 5.39 -9.58
N VAL A 254 5.46 5.15 -9.99
CA VAL A 254 4.52 4.23 -9.31
C VAL A 254 4.09 3.06 -10.16
N GLY A 255 4.12 3.18 -11.50
CA GLY A 255 3.58 2.18 -12.41
C GLY A 255 4.32 0.82 -12.45
N ASN A 256 5.17 0.51 -11.47
CA ASN A 256 5.66 -0.84 -11.26
C ASN A 256 4.62 -1.64 -10.46
N ASP A 257 3.84 -2.47 -11.15
CA ASP A 257 2.76 -3.28 -10.56
C ASP A 257 3.20 -4.22 -9.45
N PHE A 258 4.49 -4.57 -9.40
CA PHE A 258 5.06 -5.50 -8.41
C PHE A 258 5.63 -4.79 -7.18
N GLY A 259 5.49 -3.47 -7.11
CA GLY A 259 5.92 -2.66 -5.98
C GLY A 259 7.42 -2.72 -5.75
N LYS A 260 7.82 -2.62 -4.49
CA LYS A 260 9.23 -2.57 -4.08
C LYS A 260 9.80 -3.95 -3.73
N TYR A 261 9.09 -4.79 -3.00
CA TYR A 261 9.63 -6.06 -2.52
C TYR A 261 8.90 -7.25 -3.14
N ALA A 262 9.69 -8.22 -3.60
CA ALA A 262 9.21 -9.44 -4.21
C ALA A 262 10.00 -10.65 -3.70
N VAL A 263 9.28 -11.74 -3.48
CA VAL A 263 9.81 -13.06 -3.13
C VAL A 263 9.31 -14.06 -4.16
N THR A 264 10.23 -14.84 -4.73
CA THR A 264 9.90 -15.87 -5.71
C THR A 264 10.10 -17.26 -5.13
N TRP A 265 9.34 -18.25 -5.60
CA TRP A 265 9.48 -19.65 -5.20
C TRP A 265 9.19 -20.62 -6.33
N THR A 266 9.68 -21.85 -6.20
CA THR A 266 9.48 -22.90 -7.21
C THR A 266 9.38 -24.27 -6.54
N LYS A 267 8.73 -25.23 -7.21
CA LYS A 267 8.55 -26.61 -6.72
C LYS A 267 9.88 -27.35 -6.60
N ASP A 268 10.82 -27.09 -7.51
CA ASP A 268 12.09 -27.81 -7.65
C ASP A 268 13.32 -27.06 -7.08
N GLY A 269 13.13 -25.86 -6.54
CA GLY A 269 14.20 -24.97 -6.09
C GLY A 269 15.09 -24.38 -7.20
N ARG A 270 14.78 -24.59 -8.50
CA ARG A 270 15.68 -24.27 -9.63
C ARG A 270 15.04 -23.63 -10.87
N SER A 271 13.71 -23.71 -11.05
CA SER A 271 13.02 -23.27 -12.27
C SER A 271 13.14 -21.77 -12.59
N LYS A 272 13.10 -21.44 -13.90
CA LYS A 272 13.20 -20.09 -14.47
C LYS A 272 11.89 -19.28 -14.44
N TYR A 273 10.76 -19.94 -14.19
CA TYR A 273 9.44 -19.31 -14.08
C TYR A 273 8.89 -19.54 -12.67
N PRO A 274 9.46 -18.89 -11.65
CA PRO A 274 9.00 -19.09 -10.30
C PRO A 274 7.65 -18.39 -10.09
N GLU A 275 6.88 -18.95 -9.18
CA GLU A 275 5.74 -18.27 -8.58
C GLU A 275 6.22 -17.06 -7.77
N LEU A 276 5.31 -16.11 -7.52
CA LEU A 276 5.66 -14.80 -6.98
C LEU A 276 4.76 -14.38 -5.81
N GLY A 277 5.39 -13.73 -4.84
CA GLY A 277 4.72 -13.04 -3.74
C GLY A 277 5.26 -11.63 -3.59
N TYR A 278 4.35 -10.65 -3.52
CA TYR A 278 4.71 -9.24 -3.56
C TYR A 278 3.61 -8.36 -2.96
N CYS A 279 3.90 -7.08 -2.75
CA CYS A 279 2.86 -6.07 -2.54
C CYS A 279 2.58 -5.38 -3.86
N ALA A 280 1.31 -5.31 -4.27
CA ALA A 280 0.93 -4.61 -5.49
C ALA A 280 1.43 -3.15 -5.45
N GLY A 281 2.00 -2.68 -6.56
CA GLY A 281 2.46 -1.31 -6.75
C GLY A 281 1.40 -0.27 -6.39
N PRO A 282 0.15 -0.41 -6.88
CA PRO A 282 -0.95 0.48 -6.51
C PRO A 282 -1.23 0.56 -5.01
N LEU A 283 -1.12 -0.56 -4.27
CA LEU A 283 -1.29 -0.57 -2.82
C LEU A 283 -0.13 0.13 -2.10
N LEU A 284 1.10 -0.05 -2.60
CA LEU A 284 2.27 0.64 -2.05
C LEU A 284 2.17 2.15 -2.31
N PHE A 285 1.71 2.57 -3.48
CA PHE A 285 1.42 3.96 -3.78
C PHE A 285 0.30 4.53 -2.90
N GLU A 286 -0.77 3.78 -2.69
CA GLU A 286 -1.82 4.17 -1.75
C GLU A 286 -1.25 4.41 -0.34
N GLN A 287 -0.34 3.55 0.13
CA GLN A 287 0.37 3.81 1.40
C GLN A 287 1.11 5.14 1.38
N TYR A 288 1.87 5.44 0.32
CA TYR A 288 2.56 6.72 0.19
C TYR A 288 1.59 7.91 0.20
N SER A 289 0.49 7.80 -0.53
CA SER A 289 -0.56 8.83 -0.58
C SER A 289 -1.21 9.06 0.78
N VAL A 290 -1.56 7.99 1.51
CA VAL A 290 -2.11 8.08 2.87
C VAL A 290 -1.10 8.69 3.84
N VAL A 291 0.18 8.30 3.77
CA VAL A 291 1.25 8.94 4.57
C VAL A 291 1.33 10.43 4.29
N GLY A 292 1.30 10.84 3.01
CA GLY A 292 1.36 12.25 2.62
C GLY A 292 0.17 13.06 3.11
N GLN A 293 -1.03 12.49 3.07
CA GLN A 293 -2.26 13.11 3.57
C GLN A 293 -2.25 13.23 5.10
N ILE A 294 -1.79 12.20 5.81
CA ILE A 294 -1.62 12.25 7.27
C ILE A 294 -0.57 13.32 7.64
N ALA A 295 0.57 13.36 6.95
CA ALA A 295 1.58 14.38 7.21
C ALA A 295 1.08 15.81 6.93
N GLU A 296 0.25 15.99 5.90
CA GLU A 296 -0.42 17.26 5.61
C GLU A 296 -1.28 17.70 6.81
N ILE A 297 -2.20 16.85 7.29
CA ILE A 297 -3.09 17.23 8.40
C ILE A 297 -2.35 17.46 9.72
N LEU A 298 -1.25 16.72 9.95
CA LEU A 298 -0.38 16.88 11.13
C LEU A 298 0.45 18.17 11.09
N THR A 299 0.63 18.79 9.93
CA THR A 299 1.49 19.98 9.78
C THR A 299 0.73 21.22 9.34
N MET A 300 -0.55 21.09 8.97
CA MET A 300 -1.42 22.17 8.54
C MET A 300 -1.58 23.25 9.62
N PRO A 301 -1.51 24.55 9.31
CA PRO A 301 -1.72 25.61 10.29
C PRO A 301 -3.12 25.65 10.91
N GLY A 302 -3.18 25.96 12.21
CA GLY A 302 -4.42 26.18 12.97
C GLY A 302 -4.68 25.18 14.10
N PRO A 303 -5.93 25.12 14.61
CA PRO A 303 -6.29 24.29 15.76
C PRO A 303 -6.27 22.78 15.43
N SER A 304 -6.05 21.94 16.44
CA SER A 304 -6.03 20.46 16.34
C SER A 304 -7.43 19.81 16.23
N ASP A 305 -8.46 20.57 15.86
CA ASP A 305 -9.82 20.04 15.70
C ASP A 305 -9.96 19.32 14.36
N PHE A 306 -10.32 18.03 14.40
CA PHE A 306 -10.38 17.17 13.22
C PHE A 306 -11.32 17.72 12.16
N ASP A 307 -12.57 18.06 12.51
CA ASP A 307 -13.59 18.47 11.55
C ASP A 307 -13.22 19.81 10.89
N LYS A 308 -12.57 20.73 11.62
CA LYS A 308 -12.01 21.97 11.04
C LYS A 308 -10.86 21.70 10.08
N LEU A 309 -9.99 20.74 10.38
CA LEU A 309 -8.87 20.36 9.50
C LEU A 309 -9.35 19.66 8.23
N VAL A 310 -10.30 18.72 8.35
CA VAL A 310 -10.92 18.02 7.20
C VAL A 310 -11.53 19.01 6.22
N LYS A 311 -12.23 20.04 6.71
CA LYS A 311 -12.84 21.08 5.85
C LYS A 311 -11.84 21.92 5.06
N LYS A 312 -10.59 21.99 5.50
CA LYS A 312 -9.52 22.73 4.81
C LYS A 312 -8.83 21.92 3.71
N SER A 313 -8.94 20.59 3.75
CA SER A 313 -8.35 19.71 2.75
C SER A 313 -9.42 19.15 1.81
N ARG A 314 -9.26 19.42 0.51
CA ARG A 314 -10.14 18.86 -0.53
C ARG A 314 -10.17 17.34 -0.46
N VAL A 315 -9.00 16.73 -0.30
CA VAL A 315 -8.82 15.29 -0.25
C VAL A 315 -9.59 14.68 0.94
N PHE A 316 -9.41 15.21 2.16
CA PHE A 316 -10.19 14.72 3.31
C PHE A 316 -11.70 14.98 3.19
N SER A 317 -12.10 16.03 2.48
CA SER A 317 -13.51 16.30 2.19
C SER A 317 -14.11 15.24 1.24
N GLU A 318 -13.35 14.79 0.23
CA GLU A 318 -13.77 13.70 -0.67
C GLU A 318 -13.92 12.37 0.08
N TYR A 319 -12.99 12.07 0.98
CA TYR A 319 -13.07 10.89 1.84
C TYR A 319 -14.25 10.95 2.82
N LYS A 320 -14.54 12.13 3.38
CA LYS A 320 -15.74 12.35 4.18
C LYS A 320 -17.01 12.11 3.34
N ASN A 321 -17.07 12.65 2.12
CA ASN A 321 -18.22 12.44 1.23
C ASN A 321 -18.43 10.95 0.93
N THR A 322 -17.35 10.20 0.70
CA THR A 322 -17.38 8.75 0.51
C THR A 322 -17.86 8.03 1.76
N TYR A 323 -17.36 8.43 2.93
CA TYR A 323 -17.81 7.89 4.21
C TYR A 323 -19.30 8.13 4.45
N ASP A 324 -19.79 9.36 4.27
CA ASP A 324 -21.21 9.71 4.44
C ASP A 324 -22.07 8.91 3.44
N PHE A 325 -21.62 8.77 2.19
CA PHE A 325 -22.29 7.96 1.18
C PHE A 325 -22.39 6.50 1.57
N VAL A 326 -21.28 5.85 1.91
CA VAL A 326 -21.27 4.43 2.28
C VAL A 326 -22.06 4.19 3.56
N SER A 327 -21.82 4.98 4.61
CA SER A 327 -22.42 4.79 5.95
C SER A 327 -23.92 5.04 5.98
N THR A 328 -24.45 5.87 5.07
CA THR A 328 -25.88 6.14 4.96
C THR A 328 -26.58 5.33 3.87
N ALA A 329 -25.90 4.34 3.29
CA ALA A 329 -26.40 3.56 2.15
C ALA A 329 -26.85 4.45 0.97
N GLY A 330 -26.02 5.45 0.66
CA GLY A 330 -26.19 6.39 -0.43
C GLY A 330 -27.31 7.41 -0.23
N ARG A 331 -27.69 7.75 1.02
CA ARG A 331 -28.66 8.83 1.27
C ARG A 331 -27.99 10.20 1.33
N GLU A 332 -26.80 10.24 1.93
CA GLU A 332 -25.96 11.42 2.06
C GLU A 332 -24.65 11.21 1.29
N GLY A 333 -23.78 12.22 1.25
CA GLY A 333 -22.58 12.19 0.42
C GLY A 333 -22.88 12.21 -1.09
N ARG A 334 -21.88 12.53 -1.89
CA ARG A 334 -21.98 12.49 -3.36
C ARG A 334 -20.68 11.93 -3.93
N LEU A 335 -20.83 10.99 -4.84
CA LEU A 335 -19.74 10.44 -5.64
C LEU A 335 -19.95 10.80 -7.12
N VAL A 336 -19.05 10.36 -7.98
CA VAL A 336 -19.29 10.46 -9.42
C VAL A 336 -20.50 9.57 -9.77
N PRO A 337 -21.41 9.95 -10.70
CA PRO A 337 -22.70 9.26 -10.86
C PRO A 337 -22.60 7.76 -11.16
N GLU A 338 -21.57 7.36 -11.91
CA GLU A 338 -21.29 5.96 -12.23
C GLU A 338 -20.95 5.15 -10.98
N GLU A 339 -20.16 5.74 -10.09
CA GLU A 339 -19.76 5.17 -8.80
C GLU A 339 -20.96 4.93 -7.88
N GLU A 340 -21.87 5.92 -7.82
CA GLU A 340 -23.12 5.82 -7.07
C GLU A 340 -23.97 4.65 -7.61
N ALA A 341 -24.07 4.53 -8.94
CA ALA A 341 -24.84 3.48 -9.59
C ALA A 341 -24.26 2.08 -9.34
N PHE A 342 -22.94 1.93 -9.45
CA PHE A 342 -22.23 0.68 -9.16
C PHE A 342 -22.39 0.27 -7.70
N TYR A 343 -22.17 1.18 -6.76
CA TYR A 343 -22.34 0.90 -5.34
C TYR A 343 -23.77 0.49 -5.01
N ARG A 344 -24.78 1.21 -5.52
CA ARG A 344 -26.19 0.86 -5.27
C ARG A 344 -26.56 -0.48 -5.87
N LEU A 345 -26.12 -0.78 -7.10
CA LEU A 345 -26.35 -2.09 -7.74
C LEU A 345 -25.79 -3.21 -6.88
N TYR A 346 -24.51 -3.12 -6.50
CA TYR A 346 -23.83 -4.17 -5.74
C TYR A 346 -24.49 -4.42 -4.37
N ASN A 347 -24.85 -3.34 -3.67
CA ASN A 347 -25.45 -3.41 -2.33
C ASN A 347 -26.98 -3.57 -2.36
N LYS A 348 -27.58 -3.85 -3.53
CA LYS A 348 -29.03 -4.05 -3.70
C LYS A 348 -29.88 -2.87 -3.21
N ILE A 349 -29.34 -1.66 -3.30
CA ILE A 349 -30.05 -0.41 -3.00
C ILE A 349 -30.87 -0.03 -4.24
N PRO A 350 -32.12 0.45 -4.11
CA PRO A 350 -32.93 0.86 -5.26
C PRO A 350 -32.21 1.88 -6.16
N LEU A 351 -32.11 1.55 -7.45
CA LEU A 351 -31.52 2.44 -8.46
C LEU A 351 -32.46 3.59 -8.80
N THR A 352 -31.95 4.81 -8.73
CA THR A 352 -32.61 6.04 -9.17
C THR A 352 -32.63 6.13 -10.71
N SER A 353 -33.38 7.10 -11.24
CA SER A 353 -33.36 7.38 -12.69
C SER A 353 -31.98 7.82 -13.19
N ARG A 354 -31.21 8.52 -12.36
CA ARG A 354 -29.83 8.94 -12.66
C ARG A 354 -28.90 7.73 -12.77
N ASP A 355 -29.01 6.79 -11.84
CA ASP A 355 -28.18 5.57 -11.84
C ASP A 355 -28.42 4.74 -13.11
N LYS A 356 -29.69 4.57 -13.51
CA LYS A 356 -30.08 3.84 -14.73
C LYS A 356 -29.56 4.52 -16.01
N ALA A 357 -29.38 5.83 -15.99
CA ALA A 357 -28.89 6.58 -17.14
C ALA A 357 -27.41 6.30 -17.43
N VAL A 358 -26.60 6.07 -16.39
CA VAL A 358 -25.15 5.84 -16.51
C VAL A 358 -24.77 4.36 -16.48
N LEU A 359 -25.53 3.51 -15.79
CA LEU A 359 -25.23 2.09 -15.63
C LEU A 359 -25.26 1.34 -16.97
N ASP A 360 -24.21 0.57 -17.25
CA ASP A 360 -24.16 -0.33 -18.39
C ASP A 360 -25.13 -1.53 -18.18
N PRO A 361 -26.03 -1.83 -19.12
CA PRO A 361 -26.95 -2.98 -19.00
C PRO A 361 -26.26 -4.33 -18.81
N ARG A 362 -25.03 -4.49 -19.34
CA ARG A 362 -24.22 -5.71 -19.17
C ARG A 362 -23.82 -5.90 -17.70
N MET A 363 -23.49 -4.81 -17.01
CA MET A 363 -23.14 -4.85 -15.58
C MET A 363 -24.33 -5.32 -14.73
N LYS A 364 -25.50 -4.73 -14.99
CA LYS A 364 -26.74 -5.09 -14.31
C LYS A 364 -27.07 -6.58 -14.52
N ARG A 365 -27.06 -7.03 -15.78
CA ARG A 365 -27.32 -8.43 -16.12
C ARG A 365 -26.32 -9.37 -15.45
N ALA A 366 -25.03 -9.03 -15.48
CA ALA A 366 -24.01 -9.86 -14.87
C ALA A 366 -24.20 -10.03 -13.36
N PHE A 367 -24.60 -8.95 -12.67
CA PHE A 367 -24.94 -9.01 -11.26
C PHE A 367 -26.18 -9.88 -10.99
N GLU A 368 -27.25 -9.73 -11.79
CA GLU A 368 -28.47 -10.52 -11.67
C GLU A 368 -28.21 -12.02 -11.92
N ASP A 369 -27.49 -12.35 -13.01
CA ASP A 369 -27.15 -13.73 -13.37
C ASP A 369 -26.28 -14.40 -12.30
N TYR A 370 -25.30 -13.68 -11.76
CA TYR A 370 -24.44 -14.20 -10.70
C TYR A 370 -25.22 -14.44 -9.40
N THR A 371 -26.01 -13.45 -8.96
CA THR A 371 -26.70 -13.50 -7.66
C THR A 371 -27.90 -14.44 -7.63
N SER A 372 -28.51 -14.73 -8.78
CA SER A 372 -29.59 -15.72 -8.91
C SER A 372 -29.09 -17.13 -9.20
N GLY A 373 -27.79 -17.32 -9.45
CA GLY A 373 -27.20 -18.60 -9.83
C GLY A 373 -27.47 -19.03 -11.27
N SER A 374 -28.06 -18.16 -12.10
CA SER A 374 -28.35 -18.42 -13.52
C SER A 374 -27.20 -18.02 -14.43
N LEU A 375 -25.96 -18.38 -14.07
CA LEU A 375 -24.79 -18.07 -14.88
C LEU A 375 -24.91 -18.70 -16.28
N PRO A 376 -24.63 -17.94 -17.36
CA PRO A 376 -24.68 -18.47 -18.71
C PRO A 376 -23.61 -19.55 -18.93
N LYS A 377 -23.81 -20.38 -19.96
CA LYS A 377 -22.86 -21.45 -20.32
C LYS A 377 -21.44 -20.90 -20.58
N ASP A 378 -21.35 -19.74 -21.23
CA ASP A 378 -20.13 -18.94 -21.29
C ASP A 378 -20.16 -17.86 -20.19
N LYS A 379 -19.72 -18.25 -19.00
CA LYS A 379 -19.77 -17.41 -17.79
C LYS A 379 -18.63 -16.40 -17.66
N ARG A 380 -17.64 -16.40 -18.56
CA ARG A 380 -16.38 -15.66 -18.35
C ARG A 380 -16.63 -14.16 -18.21
N ASP A 381 -17.34 -13.56 -19.16
CA ASP A 381 -17.63 -12.12 -19.15
C ASP A 381 -18.58 -11.72 -18.01
N THR A 382 -19.54 -12.58 -17.67
CA THR A 382 -20.40 -12.39 -16.50
C THR A 382 -19.59 -12.35 -15.20
N LEU A 383 -18.65 -13.29 -15.02
CA LEU A 383 -17.75 -13.31 -13.86
C LEU A 383 -16.82 -12.10 -13.83
N SER A 384 -16.30 -11.68 -14.97
CA SER A 384 -15.45 -10.49 -15.09
C SER A 384 -16.18 -9.21 -14.66
N LEU A 385 -17.40 -8.99 -15.18
CA LEU A 385 -18.22 -7.83 -14.83
C LEU A 385 -18.63 -7.84 -13.35
N TYR A 386 -19.04 -9.01 -12.83
CA TYR A 386 -19.37 -9.14 -11.41
C TYR A 386 -18.17 -8.83 -10.51
N ASN A 387 -16.97 -9.35 -10.84
CA ASN A 387 -15.77 -9.09 -10.04
C ASN A 387 -15.32 -7.64 -10.15
N TYR A 388 -15.44 -7.00 -11.31
CA TYR A 388 -15.20 -5.56 -11.44
C TYR A 388 -16.09 -4.76 -10.48
N LEU A 389 -17.39 -5.06 -10.45
CA LEU A 389 -18.34 -4.42 -9.53
C LEU A 389 -18.00 -4.70 -8.05
N ARG A 390 -17.57 -5.93 -7.72
CA ARG A 390 -17.13 -6.31 -6.38
C ARG A 390 -15.91 -5.51 -5.94
N VAL A 391 -14.84 -5.51 -6.73
CA VAL A 391 -13.59 -4.78 -6.45
C VAL A 391 -13.86 -3.28 -6.31
N TYR A 392 -14.70 -2.73 -7.18
CA TYR A 392 -15.14 -1.35 -7.11
C TYR A 392 -15.82 -1.04 -5.76
N ASN A 393 -16.79 -1.86 -5.37
CA ASN A 393 -17.46 -1.72 -4.07
C ASN A 393 -16.50 -1.90 -2.88
N GLU A 394 -15.55 -2.83 -2.95
CA GLU A 394 -14.52 -3.03 -1.93
C GLU A 394 -13.61 -1.80 -1.80
N ALA A 395 -13.23 -1.16 -2.91
CA ALA A 395 -12.43 0.06 -2.92
C ALA A 395 -13.16 1.24 -2.25
N LEU A 396 -14.45 1.45 -2.54
CA LEU A 396 -15.26 2.47 -1.85
C LEU A 396 -15.40 2.20 -0.36
N ASN A 397 -15.66 0.94 0.01
CA ASN A 397 -15.76 0.55 1.42
C ASN A 397 -14.42 0.73 2.16
N LYS A 398 -13.29 0.46 1.50
CA LYS A 398 -11.95 0.74 2.02
C LYS A 398 -11.78 2.23 2.31
N GLN A 399 -12.05 3.12 1.35
CA GLN A 399 -11.91 4.57 1.53
C GLN A 399 -12.80 5.10 2.66
N SER A 400 -14.05 4.63 2.74
CA SER A 400 -14.97 4.96 3.84
C SER A 400 -14.43 4.50 5.20
N LYS A 401 -13.95 3.25 5.30
CA LYS A 401 -13.34 2.71 6.52
C LYS A 401 -12.09 3.48 6.92
N TRP A 402 -11.26 3.88 5.97
CA TRP A 402 -10.07 4.67 6.21
C TRP A 402 -10.39 6.01 6.87
N TYR A 403 -11.33 6.78 6.30
CA TYR A 403 -11.77 8.05 6.91
C TYR A 403 -12.31 7.85 8.33
N LYS A 404 -13.18 6.84 8.51
CA LYS A 404 -13.73 6.51 9.82
C LYS A 404 -12.61 6.18 10.82
N LYS A 405 -11.66 5.32 10.42
CA LYS A 405 -10.58 4.87 11.29
C LYS A 405 -9.65 6.03 11.67
N LEU A 406 -9.32 6.92 10.72
CA LEU A 406 -8.55 8.13 11.02
C LEU A 406 -9.27 9.03 12.03
N LYS A 407 -10.59 9.20 11.89
CA LYS A 407 -11.42 9.94 12.84
C LYS A 407 -11.44 9.28 14.23
N ASP A 408 -11.61 7.96 14.29
CA ASP A 408 -11.60 7.20 15.54
C ASP A 408 -10.23 7.30 16.25
N ASP A 409 -9.14 7.30 15.46
CA ASP A 409 -7.76 7.39 15.95
C ASP A 409 -7.30 8.85 16.19
N TRP A 410 -8.20 9.84 16.03
CA TRP A 410 -7.81 11.25 16.12
C TRP A 410 -7.26 11.65 17.49
N SER A 411 -7.63 10.96 18.56
CA SER A 411 -7.02 11.19 19.87
C SER A 411 -5.49 11.00 19.85
N PHE A 412 -5.02 9.97 19.14
CA PHE A 412 -3.60 9.73 18.92
C PHE A 412 -3.00 10.76 17.95
N TRP A 413 -3.62 10.95 16.78
CA TRP A 413 -3.08 11.84 15.75
C TRP A 413 -3.08 13.31 16.17
N GLY A 414 -4.10 13.76 16.88
CA GLY A 414 -4.21 15.11 17.44
C GLY A 414 -3.13 15.37 18.49
N ALA A 415 -2.87 14.41 19.39
CA ALA A 415 -1.78 14.53 20.35
C ALA A 415 -0.40 14.54 19.65
N LEU A 416 -0.20 13.67 18.66
CA LEU A 416 1.04 13.66 17.87
C LEU A 416 1.22 14.99 17.12
N ARG A 417 0.15 15.54 16.53
CA ARG A 417 0.15 16.84 15.86
C ARG A 417 0.64 17.96 16.76
N GLU A 418 0.11 18.05 17.98
CA GLU A 418 0.51 19.07 18.95
C GLU A 418 2.01 18.99 19.24
N ASN A 419 2.51 17.78 19.49
CA ASN A 419 3.95 17.57 19.71
C ASN A 419 4.80 17.89 18.47
N ILE A 420 4.33 17.56 17.26
CA ILE A 420 5.02 17.91 16.01
C ILE A 420 5.12 19.42 15.84
N ILE A 421 4.03 20.15 16.06
CA ILE A 421 4.02 21.62 15.92
C ILE A 421 4.93 22.27 16.96
N ASP A 422 4.86 21.83 18.21
CA ASP A 422 5.72 22.35 19.28
C ASP A 422 7.19 22.08 19.01
N ASP A 423 7.54 20.85 18.61
CA ASP A 423 8.90 20.48 18.25
C ASP A 423 9.40 21.30 17.05
N PHE A 424 8.62 21.43 15.98
CA PHE A 424 9.02 22.20 14.80
C PHE A 424 9.14 23.70 15.06
N ASN A 425 8.29 24.27 15.91
CA ASN A 425 8.42 25.67 16.32
C ASN A 425 9.69 25.90 17.15
N ARG A 426 9.99 24.97 18.08
CA ARG A 426 11.20 25.02 18.90
C ARG A 426 12.49 24.90 18.08
N GLU A 427 12.50 23.99 17.11
CA GLU A 427 13.66 23.75 16.24
C GLU A 427 13.75 24.74 15.06
N GLY A 428 12.80 25.67 14.92
CA GLY A 428 12.81 26.67 13.85
C GLY A 428 12.60 26.08 12.44
N ILE A 429 11.91 24.95 12.33
CA ILE A 429 11.64 24.30 11.04
C ILE A 429 10.62 25.11 10.24
N ALA A 430 10.99 25.49 9.02
CA ALA A 430 10.15 26.26 8.11
C ALA A 430 8.88 25.48 7.72
N GLU A 431 7.73 26.16 7.65
CA GLU A 431 6.43 25.52 7.38
C GLU A 431 6.42 24.66 6.12
N GLY A 432 7.08 25.13 5.04
CA GLY A 432 7.18 24.41 3.78
C GLY A 432 7.98 23.09 3.83
N GLU A 433 8.76 22.86 4.89
CA GLU A 433 9.57 21.64 5.06
C GLU A 433 8.91 20.61 5.98
N ARG A 434 7.96 21.05 6.82
CA ARG A 434 7.35 20.24 7.90
C ARG A 434 6.72 18.96 7.38
N LYS A 435 5.88 19.07 6.33
CA LYS A 435 5.19 17.92 5.72
C LYS A 435 6.18 16.85 5.29
N LYS A 436 7.21 17.23 4.52
CA LYS A 436 8.23 16.32 4.01
C LYS A 436 9.00 15.61 5.12
N ILE A 437 9.30 16.31 6.21
CA ILE A 437 9.98 15.72 7.37
C ILE A 437 9.09 14.66 8.04
N VAL A 438 7.81 14.96 8.28
CA VAL A 438 6.85 14.03 8.88
C VAL A 438 6.58 12.83 7.98
N GLU A 439 6.45 13.04 6.67
CA GLU A 439 6.35 11.96 5.68
C GLU A 439 7.56 11.03 5.76
N GLY A 440 8.77 11.59 5.83
CA GLY A 440 10.00 10.82 5.99
C GLY A 440 9.99 9.98 7.27
N TRP A 441 9.60 10.59 8.39
CA TRP A 441 9.52 9.91 9.68
C TRP A 441 8.53 8.73 9.67
N ILE A 442 7.32 8.94 9.14
CA ILE A 442 6.30 7.87 9.07
C ILE A 442 6.76 6.75 8.12
N ASN A 443 7.31 7.10 6.95
CA ASN A 443 7.83 6.10 6.01
C ASN A 443 8.98 5.27 6.60
N ASP A 444 9.89 5.89 7.36
CA ASP A 444 10.94 5.16 8.08
C ASP A 444 10.34 4.17 9.08
N ARG A 445 9.30 4.56 9.83
CA ARG A 445 8.61 3.67 10.77
C ARG A 445 7.86 2.51 10.09
N LEU A 446 7.33 2.72 8.89
CA LEU A 446 6.67 1.67 8.10
C LEU A 446 7.65 0.60 7.57
N GLU A 447 8.95 0.92 7.50
CA GLU A 447 10.03 -0.06 7.29
C GLU A 447 10.78 -0.41 8.60
N PHE A 448 10.14 -0.15 9.75
CA PHE A 448 10.62 -0.46 11.09
C PHE A 448 11.95 0.23 11.47
N ARG A 449 12.35 1.29 10.76
CA ARG A 449 13.57 2.07 11.07
C ARG A 449 13.33 3.03 12.20
N THR A 450 14.35 3.26 13.02
CA THR A 450 14.29 4.26 14.09
C THR A 450 14.52 5.66 13.51
N ILE A 451 13.63 6.59 13.84
CA ILE A 451 13.81 8.01 13.51
C ILE A 451 14.92 8.56 14.41
N LYS A 452 15.96 9.12 13.79
CA LYS A 452 17.12 9.72 14.47
C LYS A 452 16.91 11.19 14.79
#